data_AF-X1BEY1-F1
#
_entry.id   AF-X1BEY1-F1
#
_cell.length_a   1.000
_cell.length_b   1.000
_cell.length_c   1.000
_cell.angle_alpha   90.00
_cell.angle_beta   90.00
_cell.angle_gamma   90.00
#
_symmetry.space_group_name_H-M   'P 1'
#
loop_
_entity.id
_entity.type
_entity.pdbx_description
1 polymer ?
#
loop_
_entity_poly.entity_id
_entity_poly.type
_entity_poly.pdbx_seq_one_letter_code
_entity_poly.pdbx_strand_id
1 'polypeptide(L)'
;TRTLIAKDLKVSAPTVSKIIDKLIAENYVVEIGKSESAGGKRAIRLEFNSKFGSVIGVDLGKDRIRMANSDMSVNILDKHVGFEIYNEDEDLLEKVIKEINAFIKKVSSINKNIPLKAICIGVPADIETETGGIISAPLFKKWDKLNLREIFTERLGTEVFVENSKNISTIGEKNKGEGKIYNNLVFLEVGEGIGAGIVINNQLYRGFSFSAGEVGFIVDGIENLSTTHTAKGYMENVVSPRNIKKEAIRLISEGNESLIRNIVSNDLSKIDSGITCRA
;
A
#
# COMPACT_ATOMS: atom_id res chain seq x y z
N THR A 1 22.74 9.34 -19.74
CA THR A 1 23.44 10.57 -20.19
C THR A 1 22.43 11.45 -20.91
N ARG A 2 22.66 12.77 -21.05
CA ARG A 2 21.74 13.67 -21.79
C ARG A 2 21.43 13.13 -23.20
N THR A 3 22.44 12.60 -23.91
CA THR A 3 22.30 12.00 -25.24
C THR A 3 21.38 10.78 -25.28
N LEU A 4 21.53 9.85 -24.33
CA LEU A 4 20.66 8.66 -24.26
C LEU A 4 19.21 9.05 -23.96
N ILE A 5 18.99 9.98 -23.03
CA ILE A 5 17.65 10.49 -22.70
C ILE A 5 16.98 11.11 -23.92
N ALA A 6 17.70 11.93 -24.70
CA ALA A 6 17.18 12.52 -25.93
C ALA A 6 16.77 11.47 -26.97
N LYS A 7 17.59 10.42 -27.12
CA LYS A 7 17.32 9.30 -28.02
C LYS A 7 16.10 8.50 -27.59
N ASP A 8 16.03 8.11 -26.32
CA ASP A 8 15.01 7.20 -25.79
C ASP A 8 13.64 7.88 -25.74
N LEU A 9 13.59 9.17 -25.35
CA LEU A 9 12.35 9.95 -25.30
C LEU A 9 11.97 10.58 -26.64
N LYS A 10 12.82 10.50 -27.67
CA LYS A 10 12.64 11.16 -28.97
C LYS A 10 12.43 12.69 -28.84
N VAL A 11 13.21 13.32 -27.97
CA VAL A 11 13.16 14.76 -27.70
C VAL A 11 14.48 15.43 -28.14
N SER A 12 14.42 16.70 -28.57
CA SER A 12 15.61 17.42 -29.02
C SER A 12 16.66 17.57 -27.91
N ALA A 13 17.94 17.53 -28.28
CA ALA A 13 19.05 17.68 -27.32
C ALA A 13 19.01 19.02 -26.54
N PRO A 14 18.70 20.18 -27.14
CA PRO A 14 18.54 21.44 -26.39
C PRO A 14 17.42 21.37 -25.34
N THR A 15 16.28 20.74 -25.66
CA THR A 15 15.17 20.57 -24.71
C THR A 15 15.59 19.69 -23.53
N VAL A 16 16.25 18.55 -23.80
CA VAL A 16 16.75 17.67 -22.73
C VAL A 16 17.75 18.39 -21.84
N SER A 17 18.71 19.13 -22.41
CA SER A 17 19.67 19.90 -21.60
C SER A 17 18.95 20.90 -20.69
N LYS A 18 18.01 21.70 -21.22
CA LYS A 18 17.25 22.68 -20.43
C LYS A 18 16.49 22.03 -19.27
N ILE A 19 15.86 20.88 -19.49
CA ILE A 19 15.10 20.16 -18.45
C ILE A 19 16.06 19.56 -17.42
N ILE A 20 17.14 18.90 -17.86
CA ILE A 20 18.12 18.31 -16.95
C ILE A 20 18.80 19.37 -16.10
N ASP A 21 19.15 20.52 -16.66
CA ASP A 21 19.77 21.61 -15.91
C ASP A 21 18.82 22.15 -14.83
N LYS A 22 17.51 22.23 -15.12
CA LYS A 22 16.48 22.54 -14.12
C LYS A 22 16.43 21.46 -13.03
N LEU A 23 16.41 20.19 -13.39
CA LEU A 23 16.35 19.09 -12.41
C LEU A 23 17.61 19.00 -11.54
N ILE A 24 18.77 19.37 -12.07
CA ILE A 24 20.02 19.48 -11.30
C ILE A 24 19.93 20.67 -10.34
N ALA A 25 19.45 21.83 -10.81
CA ALA A 25 19.26 23.02 -9.97
C ALA A 25 18.27 22.76 -8.80
N GLU A 26 17.25 21.94 -9.03
CA GLU A 26 16.28 21.50 -8.03
C GLU A 26 16.75 20.27 -7.22
N ASN A 27 17.98 19.80 -7.45
CA ASN A 27 18.62 18.68 -6.76
C ASN A 27 17.93 17.30 -6.96
N TYR A 28 17.06 17.16 -7.96
CA TYR A 28 16.44 15.88 -8.34
C TYR A 28 17.39 14.96 -9.11
N VAL A 29 18.38 15.53 -9.80
CA VAL A 29 19.37 14.81 -10.61
C VAL A 29 20.77 15.26 -10.20
N VAL A 30 21.72 14.32 -10.14
CA VAL A 30 23.13 14.59 -9.87
C VAL A 30 24.02 14.07 -10.99
N GLU A 31 25.15 14.73 -11.19
CA GLU A 31 26.18 14.30 -12.15
C GLU A 31 27.23 13.43 -11.42
N ILE A 32 27.31 12.15 -11.76
CA ILE A 32 28.16 11.16 -11.07
C ILE A 32 29.48 10.86 -11.79
N GLY A 33 29.95 11.80 -12.61
CA GLY A 33 31.21 11.70 -13.36
C GLY A 33 31.04 11.39 -14.85
N LYS A 34 32.16 11.06 -15.51
CA LYS A 34 32.24 10.82 -16.96
C LYS A 34 32.03 9.32 -17.27
N SER A 35 31.31 9.02 -18.34
CA SER A 35 31.17 7.66 -18.89
C SER A 35 32.51 7.14 -19.42
N GLU A 36 32.69 5.81 -19.36
CA GLU A 36 33.77 5.12 -20.09
C GLU A 36 33.48 5.17 -21.59
N SER A 37 34.43 5.64 -22.40
CA SER A 37 34.34 5.54 -23.86
C SER A 37 35.71 5.23 -24.46
N ALA A 38 35.71 4.37 -25.49
CA ALA A 38 36.87 4.01 -26.29
C ALA A 38 37.29 5.09 -27.33
N GLY A 39 36.52 6.20 -27.42
CA GLY A 39 36.79 7.35 -28.29
C GLY A 39 35.72 8.44 -28.14
N GLY A 40 36.09 9.71 -28.39
CA GLY A 40 35.20 10.89 -28.32
C GLY A 40 35.15 11.62 -26.96
N LYS A 41 34.46 12.77 -26.91
CA LYS A 41 34.25 13.56 -25.67
C LYS A 41 33.36 12.75 -24.71
N ARG A 42 33.92 12.36 -23.56
CA ARG A 42 33.24 11.53 -22.56
C ARG A 42 31.94 12.19 -22.07
N ALA A 43 30.82 11.50 -22.22
CA ALA A 43 29.51 12.00 -21.80
C ALA A 43 29.36 11.92 -20.27
N ILE A 44 28.72 12.92 -19.65
CA ILE A 44 28.47 12.95 -18.21
C ILE A 44 27.33 11.99 -17.87
N ARG A 45 27.55 11.12 -16.87
CA ARG A 45 26.54 10.24 -16.31
C ARG A 45 25.65 11.04 -15.35
N LEU A 46 24.35 10.82 -15.49
CA LEU A 46 23.32 11.42 -14.67
C LEU A 46 22.72 10.31 -13.81
N GLU A 47 22.40 10.63 -12.56
CA GLU A 47 21.69 9.74 -11.66
C GLU A 47 20.55 10.51 -10.98
N PHE A 48 19.46 9.80 -10.70
CA PHE A 48 18.39 10.32 -9.87
C PHE A 48 18.88 10.44 -8.43
N ASN A 49 18.74 11.62 -7.82
CA ASN A 49 19.18 11.84 -6.46
C ASN A 49 18.19 11.23 -5.47
N SER A 50 18.24 9.94 -5.19
CA SER A 50 17.28 9.31 -4.26
C SER A 50 17.24 9.95 -2.87
N LYS A 51 18.31 10.67 -2.49
CA LYS A 51 18.49 11.31 -1.18
C LYS A 51 18.04 12.76 -1.12
N PHE A 52 17.41 13.33 -2.16
CA PHE A 52 16.88 14.70 -2.09
C PHE A 52 15.73 14.85 -1.07
N GLY A 53 15.19 13.73 -0.59
CA GLY A 53 14.22 13.65 0.49
C GLY A 53 13.93 12.22 0.91
N SER A 54 13.01 12.07 1.84
CA SER A 54 12.43 10.80 2.23
C SER A 54 10.91 10.88 2.27
N VAL A 55 10.27 9.72 2.30
CA VAL A 55 8.81 9.58 2.49
C VAL A 55 8.52 8.52 3.53
N ILE A 56 7.41 8.69 4.25
CA ILE A 56 6.91 7.68 5.19
C ILE A 56 5.66 7.03 4.59
N GLY A 57 5.68 5.71 4.47
CA GLY A 57 4.48 4.90 4.25
C GLY A 57 3.91 4.43 5.59
N VAL A 58 2.61 4.58 5.78
CA VAL A 58 1.85 4.10 6.94
C VAL A 58 0.82 3.10 6.47
N ASP A 59 0.87 1.88 6.98
CA ASP A 59 -0.15 0.86 6.81
C ASP A 59 -1.01 0.83 8.08
N LEU A 60 -2.22 1.39 7.99
CA LEU A 60 -3.26 1.22 9.00
C LEU A 60 -3.99 -0.09 8.73
N GLY A 61 -3.32 -1.20 9.05
CA GLY A 61 -3.91 -2.51 9.02
C GLY A 61 -5.08 -2.62 10.00
N LYS A 62 -5.83 -3.71 9.91
CA LYS A 62 -6.94 -3.99 10.83
C LYS A 62 -6.46 -4.13 12.28
N ASP A 63 -5.33 -4.80 12.50
CA ASP A 63 -4.91 -5.19 13.85
C ASP A 63 -3.75 -4.36 14.40
N ARG A 64 -2.96 -3.70 13.54
CA ARG A 64 -1.76 -2.93 13.95
C ARG A 64 -1.41 -1.86 12.92
N ILE A 65 -0.80 -0.78 13.40
CA ILE A 65 -0.14 0.22 12.57
C ILE A 65 1.30 -0.21 12.24
N ARG A 66 1.68 -0.12 10.95
CA ARG A 66 3.06 -0.33 10.48
C ARG A 66 3.52 0.90 9.73
N MET A 67 4.79 1.26 9.88
CA MET A 67 5.36 2.41 9.19
C MET A 67 6.75 2.09 8.65
N ALA A 68 7.08 2.70 7.52
CA ALA A 68 8.42 2.64 6.97
C ALA A 68 8.83 3.99 6.39
N ASN A 69 10.04 4.44 6.72
CA ASN A 69 10.69 5.57 6.08
C ASN A 69 11.54 5.06 4.92
N SER A 70 11.50 5.74 3.77
CA SER A 70 12.26 5.36 2.59
C SER A 70 12.82 6.57 1.85
N ASP A 71 13.90 6.36 1.11
CA ASP A 71 14.40 7.37 0.17
C ASP A 71 13.46 7.52 -1.05
N MET A 72 13.74 8.47 -1.95
CA MET A 72 12.89 8.71 -3.12
C MET A 72 12.97 7.61 -4.19
N SER A 73 13.85 6.61 -4.01
CA SER A 73 13.88 5.37 -4.81
C SER A 73 13.19 4.21 -4.11
N VAL A 74 12.50 4.49 -2.99
CA VAL A 74 11.74 3.53 -2.19
C VAL A 74 12.65 2.44 -1.60
N ASN A 75 13.88 2.81 -1.24
CA ASN A 75 14.74 1.98 -0.40
C ASN A 75 14.40 2.24 1.06
N ILE A 76 14.03 1.19 1.80
CA ILE A 76 13.62 1.35 3.21
C ILE A 76 14.84 1.69 4.07
N LEU A 77 14.74 2.82 4.78
CA LEU A 77 15.74 3.33 5.70
C LEU A 77 15.43 2.90 7.14
N ASP A 78 14.16 2.96 7.52
CA ASP A 78 13.70 2.62 8.87
C ASP A 78 12.33 1.95 8.81
N LYS A 79 12.05 1.10 9.81
CA LYS A 79 10.74 0.49 10.01
C LYS A 79 10.27 0.68 11.44
N HIS A 80 8.96 0.69 11.62
CA HIS A 80 8.31 0.74 12.91
C HIS A 80 7.02 -0.07 12.89
N VAL A 81 6.76 -0.78 13.98
CA VAL A 81 5.51 -1.50 14.19
C VAL A 81 4.93 -0.99 15.49
N GLY A 82 3.80 -0.28 15.39
CA GLY A 82 3.20 0.42 16.53
C GLY A 82 2.18 -0.43 17.27
N PHE A 83 1.24 0.24 17.91
CA PHE A 83 0.22 -0.36 18.76
C PHE A 83 -0.76 -1.26 18.00
N GLU A 84 -1.49 -2.08 18.76
CA GLU A 84 -2.61 -2.87 18.27
C GLU A 84 -3.88 -2.04 18.14
N ILE A 85 -4.53 -2.12 16.98
CA ILE A 85 -5.71 -1.35 16.65
C ILE A 85 -6.94 -2.09 17.15
N TYR A 86 -7.71 -1.41 17.98
CA TYR A 86 -9.01 -1.86 18.45
C TYR A 86 -10.05 -0.88 17.89
N ASN A 87 -10.96 -1.36 17.03
CA ASN A 87 -11.93 -0.50 16.34
C ASN A 87 -12.90 0.25 17.28
N GLU A 88 -13.02 -0.22 18.52
CA GLU A 88 -13.86 0.36 19.57
C GLU A 88 -13.23 1.61 20.19
N ASP A 89 -11.91 1.80 20.03
CA ASP A 89 -11.17 2.93 20.59
C ASP A 89 -11.80 4.26 20.16
N GLU A 90 -12.16 5.11 21.14
CA GLU A 90 -12.68 6.46 20.89
C GLU A 90 -11.60 7.43 20.43
N ASP A 91 -10.36 7.19 20.84
CA ASP A 91 -9.20 8.04 20.60
C ASP A 91 -8.27 7.49 19.50
N LEU A 92 -8.74 6.55 18.67
CA LEU A 92 -7.89 5.89 17.66
C LEU A 92 -7.18 6.88 16.73
N LEU A 93 -7.88 7.92 16.26
CA LEU A 93 -7.29 8.94 15.40
C LEU A 93 -6.14 9.67 16.10
N GLU A 94 -6.33 10.05 17.37
CA GLU A 94 -5.30 10.72 18.17
C GLU A 94 -4.11 9.79 18.47
N LYS A 95 -4.37 8.50 18.75
CA LYS A 95 -3.33 7.47 18.90
C LYS A 95 -2.50 7.35 17.62
N VAL A 96 -3.14 7.28 16.45
CA VAL A 96 -2.45 7.21 15.15
C VAL A 96 -1.62 8.47 14.90
N ILE A 97 -2.18 9.66 15.09
CA ILE A 97 -1.44 10.95 14.91
C ILE A 97 -0.22 10.99 15.83
N LYS A 98 -0.38 10.61 17.10
CA LYS A 98 0.72 10.59 18.08
C LYS A 98 1.82 9.62 17.69
N GLU A 99 1.44 8.43 17.23
CA GLU A 99 2.38 7.39 16.80
C GLU A 99 3.17 7.82 15.56
N ILE A 100 2.50 8.37 14.55
CA ILE A 100 3.15 8.90 13.34
C ILE A 100 4.11 10.04 13.72
N ASN A 101 3.67 10.99 14.55
CA ASN A 101 4.53 12.09 15.03
C ASN A 101 5.77 11.58 15.78
N ALA A 102 5.64 10.53 16.59
CA ALA A 102 6.78 9.92 17.27
C ALA A 102 7.77 9.30 16.26
N PHE A 103 7.26 8.64 15.22
CA PHE A 103 8.08 8.07 14.17
C PHE A 103 8.77 9.14 13.31
N ILE A 104 8.08 10.24 12.97
CA ILE A 104 8.68 11.41 12.29
C ILE A 104 9.87 11.94 13.11
N LYS A 105 9.68 12.19 14.41
CA LYS A 105 10.75 12.69 15.29
C LYS A 105 11.95 11.75 15.33
N LYS A 106 11.71 10.44 15.41
CA LYS A 106 12.76 9.41 15.35
C LYS A 106 13.52 9.51 14.03
N VAL A 107 12.82 9.50 12.90
CA VAL A 107 13.42 9.56 11.55
C VAL A 107 14.23 10.84 11.36
N SER A 108 13.70 12.01 11.74
CA SER A 108 14.40 13.28 11.64
C SER A 108 15.68 13.33 12.50
N SER A 109 15.71 12.62 13.62
CA SER A 109 16.90 12.56 14.48
C SER A 109 18.02 11.69 13.88
N ILE A 110 17.66 10.61 13.18
CA ILE A 110 18.60 9.66 12.55
C ILE A 110 19.12 10.23 11.22
N ASN A 111 18.23 10.80 10.41
CA ASN A 111 18.49 11.23 9.04
C ASN A 111 18.49 12.77 8.92
N LYS A 112 19.28 13.47 9.75
CA LYS A 112 19.25 14.95 9.86
C LYS A 112 19.37 15.72 8.55
N ASN A 113 20.01 15.12 7.53
CA ASN A 113 20.27 15.75 6.23
C ASN A 113 19.28 15.36 5.13
N ILE A 114 18.29 14.50 5.42
CA ILE A 114 17.30 14.04 4.44
C ILE A 114 15.93 14.58 4.88
N PRO A 115 15.38 15.59 4.19
CA PRO A 115 14.09 16.15 4.57
C PRO A 115 12.94 15.19 4.25
N LEU A 116 12.01 15.02 5.19
CA LEU A 116 10.75 14.33 4.94
C LEU A 116 9.91 15.17 3.95
N LYS A 117 9.52 14.57 2.83
CA LYS A 117 8.75 15.23 1.77
C LYS A 117 7.26 15.02 1.91
N ALA A 118 6.86 13.79 2.20
CA ALA A 118 5.45 13.42 2.28
C ALA A 118 5.25 12.16 3.13
N ILE A 119 4.00 11.96 3.53
CA ILE A 119 3.52 10.77 4.20
C ILE A 119 2.38 10.19 3.36
N CYS A 120 2.37 8.88 3.14
CA CYS A 120 1.26 8.19 2.52
C CYS A 120 0.64 7.22 3.52
N ILE A 121 -0.66 7.34 3.77
CA ILE A 121 -1.41 6.54 4.74
C ILE A 121 -2.37 5.62 3.98
N GLY A 122 -2.14 4.32 4.09
CA GLY A 122 -3.02 3.26 3.62
C GLY A 122 -4.09 2.95 4.65
N VAL A 123 -5.35 3.07 4.25
CA VAL A 123 -6.50 2.81 5.11
C VAL A 123 -7.41 1.78 4.44
N PRO A 124 -7.94 0.76 5.15
CA PRO A 124 -8.99 -0.13 4.65
C PRO A 124 -10.34 0.60 4.54
N ALA A 125 -10.41 1.54 3.61
CA ALA A 125 -11.53 2.43 3.35
C ALA A 125 -11.54 2.85 1.87
N ASP A 126 -12.71 3.22 1.37
CA ASP A 126 -12.87 3.90 0.09
C ASP A 126 -12.53 5.37 0.28
N ILE A 127 -11.57 5.87 -0.50
CA ILE A 127 -11.03 7.22 -0.38
C ILE A 127 -11.22 7.96 -1.69
N GLU A 128 -11.86 9.12 -1.63
CA GLU A 128 -11.84 10.08 -2.73
C GLU A 128 -10.46 10.75 -2.75
N THR A 129 -9.54 10.25 -3.57
CA THR A 129 -8.13 10.64 -3.49
C THR A 129 -7.86 12.10 -3.87
N GLU A 130 -8.78 12.75 -4.59
CA GLU A 130 -8.66 14.17 -4.95
C GLU A 130 -8.84 15.08 -3.74
N THR A 131 -9.86 14.79 -2.91
CA THR A 131 -10.18 15.58 -1.70
C THR A 131 -9.50 15.03 -0.45
N GLY A 132 -9.21 13.73 -0.41
CA GLY A 132 -8.75 12.99 0.76
C GLY A 132 -9.85 12.57 1.73
N GLY A 133 -11.12 12.71 1.31
CA GLY A 133 -12.30 12.31 2.07
C GLY A 133 -12.51 10.80 2.09
N ILE A 134 -12.96 10.28 3.24
CA ILE A 134 -13.51 8.92 3.32
C ILE A 134 -14.90 8.90 2.70
N ILE A 135 -15.09 7.99 1.74
CA ILE A 135 -16.41 7.64 1.17
C ILE A 135 -17.07 6.55 2.02
N SER A 136 -16.29 5.55 2.44
CA SER A 136 -16.75 4.43 3.25
C SER A 136 -15.59 3.82 4.03
N ALA A 137 -15.75 3.63 5.35
CA ALA A 137 -14.75 2.99 6.19
C ALA A 137 -15.40 1.98 7.15
N PRO A 138 -15.76 0.76 6.69
CA PRO A 138 -16.52 -0.19 7.50
C PRO A 138 -15.80 -0.64 8.78
N LEU A 139 -14.46 -0.70 8.75
CA LEU A 139 -13.63 -1.03 9.91
C LEU A 139 -13.42 0.17 10.85
N PHE A 140 -13.41 1.39 10.32
CA PHE A 140 -13.21 2.62 11.08
C PHE A 140 -14.43 3.52 11.02
N LYS A 141 -15.58 3.02 11.51
CA LYS A 141 -16.88 3.71 11.39
C LYS A 141 -16.89 5.14 11.90
N LYS A 142 -16.08 5.45 12.93
CA LYS A 142 -15.94 6.81 13.49
C LYS A 142 -15.24 7.78 12.56
N TRP A 143 -14.60 7.28 11.50
CA TRP A 143 -13.90 8.07 10.49
C TRP A 143 -14.75 8.31 9.24
N ASP A 144 -15.96 7.76 9.19
CA ASP A 144 -16.87 7.97 8.06
C ASP A 144 -17.07 9.47 7.82
N LYS A 145 -16.94 9.88 6.55
CA LYS A 145 -17.04 11.27 6.08
C LYS A 145 -15.97 12.24 6.61
N LEU A 146 -14.93 11.77 7.30
CA LEU A 146 -13.80 12.62 7.65
C LEU A 146 -12.91 12.88 6.42
N ASN A 147 -12.35 14.08 6.34
CA ASN A 147 -11.22 14.36 5.46
C ASN A 147 -9.91 14.01 6.16
N LEU A 148 -9.47 12.76 6.02
CA LEU A 148 -8.25 12.31 6.67
C LEU A 148 -7.01 13.06 6.16
N ARG A 149 -6.96 13.37 4.87
CA ARG A 149 -5.81 14.09 4.29
C ARG A 149 -5.61 15.43 4.97
N GLU A 150 -6.68 16.22 5.08
CA GLU A 150 -6.66 17.53 5.71
C GLU A 150 -6.25 17.42 7.19
N ILE A 151 -6.93 16.55 7.95
CA ILE A 151 -6.66 16.34 9.37
C ILE A 151 -5.20 15.95 9.61
N PHE A 152 -4.69 14.94 8.88
CA PHE A 152 -3.31 14.50 9.07
C PHE A 152 -2.31 15.56 8.60
N THR A 153 -2.59 16.27 7.49
CA THR A 153 -1.69 17.33 7.00
C THR A 153 -1.54 18.44 8.03
N GLU A 154 -2.66 18.92 8.60
CA GLU A 154 -2.67 19.96 9.64
C GLU A 154 -1.93 19.49 10.90
N ARG A 155 -2.23 18.27 11.36
CA ARG A 155 -1.74 17.76 12.65
C ARG A 155 -0.31 17.23 12.61
N LEU A 156 0.21 16.88 11.43
CA LEU A 156 1.58 16.41 11.22
C LEU A 156 2.50 17.49 10.63
N GLY A 157 1.95 18.59 10.10
CA GLY A 157 2.71 19.67 9.48
C GLY A 157 3.54 19.23 8.26
N THR A 158 3.10 18.15 7.59
CA THR A 158 3.77 17.54 6.43
C THR A 158 2.70 17.19 5.40
N GLU A 159 3.03 17.22 4.11
CA GLU A 159 2.09 16.78 3.07
C GLU A 159 1.69 15.32 3.26
N VAL A 160 0.37 15.07 3.34
CA VAL A 160 -0.19 13.72 3.50
C VAL A 160 -0.97 13.34 2.26
N PHE A 161 -0.83 12.08 1.87
CA PHE A 161 -1.68 11.37 0.92
C PHE A 161 -2.40 10.24 1.66
N VAL A 162 -3.66 10.02 1.32
CA VAL A 162 -4.47 8.93 1.89
C VAL A 162 -4.99 8.09 0.73
N GLU A 163 -4.92 6.77 0.87
CA GLU A 163 -5.30 5.82 -0.18
C GLU A 163 -5.86 4.54 0.44
N ASN A 164 -6.66 3.80 -0.32
CA ASN A 164 -7.13 2.48 0.07
C ASN A 164 -5.93 1.52 0.25
N SER A 165 -5.91 0.73 1.32
CA SER A 165 -4.78 -0.15 1.62
C SER A 165 -4.49 -1.19 0.51
N LYS A 166 -5.52 -1.72 -0.17
CA LYS A 166 -5.35 -2.68 -1.28
C LYS A 166 -4.75 -2.01 -2.51
N ASN A 167 -5.11 -0.75 -2.77
CA ASN A 167 -4.50 0.06 -3.80
C ASN A 167 -3.01 0.29 -3.52
N ILE A 168 -2.64 0.58 -2.27
CA ILE A 168 -1.23 0.71 -1.88
C ILE A 168 -0.48 -0.62 -2.07
N SER A 169 -1.04 -1.75 -1.62
CA SER A 169 -0.45 -3.08 -1.84
C SER A 169 -0.20 -3.34 -3.33
N THR A 170 -1.18 -2.99 -4.17
CA THR A 170 -1.10 -3.11 -5.63
C THR A 170 0.00 -2.24 -6.24
N ILE A 171 0.11 -0.98 -5.80
CA ILE A 171 1.19 -0.07 -6.21
C ILE A 171 2.56 -0.63 -5.76
N GLY A 172 2.63 -1.21 -4.56
CA GLY A 172 3.81 -1.88 -4.04
C GLY A 172 4.25 -3.03 -4.93
N GLU A 173 3.34 -3.95 -5.25
CA GLU A 173 3.61 -5.08 -6.16
C GLU A 173 3.98 -4.61 -7.57
N LYS A 174 3.29 -3.61 -8.09
CA LYS A 174 3.58 -3.03 -9.41
C LYS A 174 4.98 -2.41 -9.49
N ASN A 175 5.47 -1.80 -8.41
CA ASN A 175 6.76 -1.09 -8.43
C ASN A 175 7.95 -1.91 -7.90
N LYS A 176 7.71 -2.78 -6.92
CA LYS A 176 8.77 -3.50 -6.17
C LYS A 176 8.59 -5.01 -6.13
N GLY A 177 7.41 -5.54 -6.44
CA GLY A 177 7.14 -6.98 -6.50
C GLY A 177 7.20 -7.56 -7.91
N GLU A 178 6.39 -8.60 -8.13
CA GLU A 178 6.31 -9.37 -9.39
C GLU A 178 5.51 -8.63 -10.48
N GLY A 179 4.74 -7.60 -10.09
CA GLY A 179 3.91 -6.80 -10.97
C GLY A 179 4.69 -5.89 -11.95
N LYS A 180 5.99 -5.68 -11.74
CA LYS A 180 6.83 -4.71 -12.49
C LYS A 180 6.73 -4.84 -14.00
N ILE A 181 6.77 -6.07 -14.49
CA ILE A 181 6.86 -6.38 -15.92
C ILE A 181 5.51 -6.23 -16.64
N TYR A 182 4.41 -6.10 -15.90
CA TYR A 182 3.06 -6.08 -16.47
C TYR A 182 2.50 -4.66 -16.52
N ASN A 183 2.07 -4.22 -17.70
CA ASN A 183 1.41 -2.91 -17.85
C ASN A 183 -0.02 -2.91 -17.32
N ASN A 184 -0.66 -4.08 -17.27
CA ASN A 184 -1.99 -4.28 -16.73
C ASN A 184 -1.90 -5.45 -15.74
N LEU A 185 -2.43 -5.27 -14.53
CA LEU A 185 -2.49 -6.35 -13.55
C LEU A 185 -3.69 -6.19 -12.63
N VAL A 186 -4.14 -7.32 -12.10
CA VAL A 186 -5.07 -7.37 -10.98
C VAL A 186 -4.31 -8.01 -9.83
N PHE A 187 -4.12 -7.27 -8.75
CA PHE A 187 -3.60 -7.79 -7.51
C PHE A 187 -4.80 -8.21 -6.66
N LEU A 188 -4.87 -9.49 -6.28
CA LEU A 188 -5.92 -10.02 -5.43
C LEU A 188 -5.35 -10.27 -4.03
N GLU A 189 -5.85 -9.55 -3.06
CA GLU A 189 -5.53 -9.76 -1.65
C GLU A 189 -6.55 -10.72 -1.05
N VAL A 190 -6.07 -11.90 -0.64
CA VAL A 190 -6.88 -12.89 0.08
C VAL A 190 -6.30 -13.06 1.48
N GLY A 191 -6.95 -12.45 2.46
CA GLY A 191 -6.52 -12.46 3.84
C GLY A 191 -7.69 -12.22 4.79
N GLU A 192 -7.49 -11.38 5.80
CA GLU A 192 -8.56 -11.00 6.73
C GLU A 192 -9.78 -10.35 6.04
N GLY A 193 -9.57 -9.77 4.85
CA GLY A 193 -10.61 -9.44 3.89
C GLY A 193 -10.25 -9.88 2.48
N ILE A 194 -11.17 -9.71 1.54
CA ILE A 194 -10.97 -10.04 0.13
C ILE A 194 -11.22 -8.80 -0.71
N GLY A 195 -10.18 -8.36 -1.39
CA GLY A 195 -10.23 -7.20 -2.27
C GLY A 195 -9.20 -7.32 -3.37
N ALA A 196 -9.33 -6.48 -4.37
CA ALA A 196 -8.41 -6.40 -5.48
C ALA A 196 -8.01 -4.95 -5.73
N GLY A 197 -6.79 -4.73 -6.19
CA GLY A 197 -6.42 -3.49 -6.85
C GLY A 197 -6.10 -3.75 -8.32
N ILE A 198 -6.43 -2.77 -9.15
CA ILE A 198 -6.43 -2.92 -10.61
C ILE A 198 -5.49 -1.88 -11.20
N VAL A 199 -4.57 -2.31 -12.06
CA VAL A 199 -3.71 -1.43 -12.85
C VAL A 199 -4.03 -1.61 -14.31
N ILE A 200 -4.27 -0.51 -15.02
CA ILE A 200 -4.51 -0.46 -16.45
C ILE A 200 -3.54 0.56 -17.05
N ASN A 201 -2.76 0.17 -18.06
CA ASN A 201 -1.76 1.02 -18.72
C ASN A 201 -0.79 1.70 -17.73
N ASN A 202 -0.28 0.94 -16.76
CA ASN A 202 0.57 1.41 -15.66
C ASN A 202 -0.07 2.45 -14.72
N GLN A 203 -1.39 2.62 -14.78
CA GLN A 203 -2.14 3.53 -13.91
C GLN A 203 -3.07 2.72 -13.00
N LEU A 204 -3.12 3.09 -11.73
CA LEU A 204 -4.07 2.51 -10.79
C LEU A 204 -5.49 2.92 -11.18
N TYR A 205 -6.37 1.94 -11.33
CA TYR A 205 -7.78 2.12 -11.65
C TYR A 205 -8.62 2.04 -10.36
N ARG A 206 -9.26 3.15 -9.99
CA ARG A 206 -10.07 3.28 -8.77
C ARG A 206 -11.58 3.15 -9.02
N GLY A 207 -12.00 3.18 -10.29
CA GLY A 207 -13.42 3.23 -10.65
C GLY A 207 -14.04 4.61 -10.42
N PHE A 208 -15.34 4.74 -10.74
CA PHE A 208 -16.07 6.01 -10.62
C PHE A 208 -16.30 6.44 -9.17
N SER A 209 -16.58 5.49 -8.27
CA SER A 209 -16.86 5.74 -6.85
C SER A 209 -15.67 5.45 -5.93
N PHE A 210 -14.47 5.28 -6.49
CA PHE A 210 -13.25 4.91 -5.76
C PHE A 210 -13.29 3.54 -5.03
N SER A 211 -14.27 2.69 -5.35
CA SER A 211 -14.46 1.35 -4.76
C SER A 211 -14.16 0.21 -5.76
N ALA A 212 -13.34 0.44 -6.78
CA ALA A 212 -12.99 -0.63 -7.72
C ALA A 212 -12.22 -1.75 -7.03
N GLY A 213 -12.58 -3.00 -7.34
CA GLY A 213 -11.91 -4.16 -6.79
C GLY A 213 -12.47 -4.66 -5.46
N GLU A 214 -13.64 -4.19 -5.02
CA GLU A 214 -14.43 -4.75 -3.90
C GLU A 214 -15.04 -6.13 -4.23
N VAL A 215 -14.21 -7.04 -4.75
CA VAL A 215 -14.62 -8.39 -5.18
C VAL A 215 -15.11 -9.24 -4.01
N GLY A 216 -14.71 -8.93 -2.77
CA GLY A 216 -15.25 -9.55 -1.56
C GLY A 216 -16.76 -9.42 -1.40
N PHE A 217 -17.41 -8.47 -2.09
CA PHE A 217 -18.86 -8.27 -2.08
C PHE A 217 -19.61 -9.00 -3.20
N ILE A 218 -18.91 -9.70 -4.09
CA ILE A 218 -19.54 -10.55 -5.10
C ILE A 218 -20.38 -11.62 -4.39
N VAL A 219 -21.59 -11.84 -4.89
CA VAL A 219 -22.52 -12.88 -4.40
C VAL A 219 -22.47 -14.06 -5.35
N ASP A 220 -22.40 -15.29 -4.83
CA ASP A 220 -22.60 -16.49 -5.66
C ASP A 220 -24.06 -16.92 -5.60
N GLY A 221 -24.72 -17.12 -6.75
CA GLY A 221 -26.10 -17.59 -6.79
C GLY A 221 -27.18 -16.53 -6.52
N ILE A 222 -28.40 -16.82 -7.00
CA ILE A 222 -29.57 -15.92 -6.88
C ILE A 222 -30.14 -15.98 -5.47
N GLU A 223 -30.06 -17.15 -4.83
CA GLU A 223 -30.50 -17.43 -3.47
C GLU A 223 -29.83 -16.51 -2.43
N ASN A 224 -28.61 -16.08 -2.69
CA ASN A 224 -27.82 -15.25 -1.79
C ASN A 224 -27.99 -13.75 -2.06
N LEU A 225 -28.75 -13.32 -3.08
CA LEU A 225 -28.97 -11.89 -3.35
C LEU A 225 -29.71 -11.15 -2.23
N SER A 226 -30.44 -11.89 -1.38
CA SER A 226 -31.18 -11.33 -0.26
C SER A 226 -30.34 -11.09 1.00
N THR A 227 -29.09 -11.57 1.04
CA THR A 227 -28.23 -11.40 2.22
C THR A 227 -27.67 -9.99 2.29
N THR A 228 -28.01 -9.25 3.35
CA THR A 228 -27.46 -7.92 3.60
C THR A 228 -26.11 -8.03 4.31
N HIS A 229 -25.09 -7.42 3.71
CA HIS A 229 -23.73 -7.40 4.21
C HIS A 229 -23.28 -5.97 4.49
N THR A 230 -23.07 -5.62 5.76
CA THR A 230 -22.84 -4.22 6.19
C THR A 230 -21.38 -3.90 6.52
N ALA A 231 -20.56 -4.91 6.79
CA ALA A 231 -19.14 -4.72 7.16
C ALA A 231 -18.16 -5.61 6.38
N LYS A 232 -18.62 -6.78 5.92
CA LYS A 232 -17.85 -7.76 5.13
C LYS A 232 -18.77 -8.30 4.04
N GLY A 233 -18.30 -8.30 2.79
CA GLY A 233 -19.06 -8.78 1.65
C GLY A 233 -19.35 -10.29 1.66
N TYR A 234 -20.24 -10.74 0.77
CA TYR A 234 -20.65 -12.15 0.69
C TYR A 234 -19.46 -13.08 0.45
N MET A 235 -18.71 -12.87 -0.65
CA MET A 235 -17.56 -13.71 -0.99
C MET A 235 -16.52 -13.70 0.13
N GLU A 236 -16.24 -12.56 0.75
CA GLU A 236 -15.36 -12.49 1.92
C GLU A 236 -15.86 -13.35 3.09
N ASN A 237 -17.17 -13.37 3.33
CA ASN A 237 -17.76 -14.22 4.37
C ASN A 237 -17.64 -15.71 4.05
N VAL A 238 -17.66 -16.11 2.78
CA VAL A 238 -17.56 -17.52 2.40
C VAL A 238 -16.09 -17.98 2.34
N VAL A 239 -15.22 -17.22 1.68
CA VAL A 239 -13.88 -17.72 1.28
C VAL A 239 -12.71 -17.03 1.99
N SER A 240 -12.95 -16.15 2.98
CA SER A 240 -11.81 -15.64 3.78
C SER A 240 -11.15 -16.78 4.58
N PRO A 241 -9.82 -16.77 4.78
CA PRO A 241 -9.11 -17.82 5.50
C PRO A 241 -9.66 -18.06 6.92
N ARG A 242 -10.15 -17.00 7.59
CA ARG A 242 -10.82 -17.11 8.89
C ARG A 242 -12.10 -17.95 8.83
N ASN A 243 -12.93 -17.74 7.80
CA ASN A 243 -14.19 -18.46 7.66
C ASN A 243 -13.99 -19.87 7.11
N ILE A 244 -13.02 -20.06 6.20
CA ILE A 244 -12.58 -21.41 5.80
C ILE A 244 -12.11 -22.20 7.03
N LYS A 245 -11.29 -21.60 7.91
CA LYS A 245 -10.90 -22.23 9.18
C LYS A 245 -12.10 -22.60 10.04
N LYS A 246 -13.04 -21.67 10.25
CA LYS A 246 -14.23 -21.90 11.06
C LYS A 246 -15.06 -23.06 10.52
N GLU A 247 -15.23 -23.10 9.20
CA GLU A 247 -16.00 -24.14 8.52
C GLU A 247 -15.31 -25.50 8.57
N ALA A 248 -13.99 -25.54 8.37
CA ALA A 248 -13.20 -26.75 8.54
C ALA A 248 -13.34 -27.33 9.95
N ILE A 249 -13.24 -26.48 10.99
CA ILE A 249 -13.44 -26.91 12.39
C ILE A 249 -14.86 -27.48 12.59
N ARG A 250 -15.89 -26.82 12.05
CA ARG A 250 -17.28 -27.26 12.14
C ARG A 250 -17.45 -28.66 11.52
N LEU A 251 -17.07 -28.82 10.25
CA LEU A 251 -17.21 -30.09 9.52
C LEU A 251 -16.41 -31.22 10.17
N ILE A 252 -15.19 -30.95 10.62
CA ILE A 252 -14.38 -31.95 11.33
C ILE A 252 -15.07 -32.36 12.63
N SER A 253 -15.62 -31.40 13.38
CA SER A 253 -16.33 -31.67 14.64
C SER A 253 -17.62 -32.48 14.44
N GLU A 254 -18.25 -32.36 13.27
CA GLU A 254 -19.42 -33.16 12.85
C GLU A 254 -19.07 -34.59 12.43
N GLY A 255 -17.77 -34.95 12.45
CA GLY A 255 -17.30 -36.32 12.17
C GLY A 255 -16.81 -36.54 10.74
N ASN A 256 -16.71 -35.49 9.92
CA ASN A 256 -16.15 -35.60 8.58
C ASN A 256 -14.65 -35.94 8.65
N GLU A 257 -14.21 -36.87 7.79
CA GLU A 257 -12.80 -37.20 7.64
C GLU A 257 -12.03 -36.01 7.03
N SER A 258 -10.81 -35.78 7.51
CA SER A 258 -9.97 -34.69 7.01
C SER A 258 -8.49 -34.95 7.29
N LEU A 259 -7.64 -34.65 6.30
CA LEU A 259 -6.19 -34.66 6.46
C LEU A 259 -5.72 -33.69 7.55
N ILE A 260 -6.50 -32.63 7.83
CA ILE A 260 -6.21 -31.65 8.88
C ILE A 260 -6.07 -32.34 10.24
N ARG A 261 -6.88 -33.37 10.54
CA ARG A 261 -6.78 -34.14 11.80
C ARG A 261 -5.39 -34.73 12.00
N ASN A 262 -4.78 -35.24 10.93
CA ASN A 262 -3.43 -35.79 10.97
C ASN A 262 -2.39 -34.68 11.17
N ILE A 263 -2.54 -33.55 10.46
CA ILE A 263 -1.65 -32.40 10.57
C ILE A 263 -1.62 -31.83 11.99
N VAL A 264 -2.79 -31.74 12.66
CA VAL A 264 -2.90 -31.20 14.02
C VAL A 264 -2.86 -32.26 15.12
N SER A 265 -2.57 -33.52 14.78
CA SER A 265 -2.56 -34.65 15.74
C SER A 265 -3.86 -34.74 16.56
N ASN A 266 -5.01 -34.57 15.90
CA ASN A 266 -6.36 -34.54 16.47
C ASN A 266 -6.68 -33.38 17.43
N ASP A 267 -5.76 -32.44 17.66
CA ASP A 267 -6.00 -31.26 18.48
C ASP A 267 -6.53 -30.10 17.62
N LEU A 268 -7.85 -29.97 17.54
CA LEU A 268 -8.51 -28.96 16.71
C LEU A 268 -8.19 -27.51 17.12
N SER A 269 -7.72 -27.28 18.35
CA SER A 269 -7.33 -25.94 18.82
C SER A 269 -6.09 -25.40 18.07
N LYS A 270 -5.29 -26.31 17.49
CA LYS A 270 -4.09 -25.97 16.71
C LYS A 270 -4.38 -25.64 15.26
N ILE A 271 -5.63 -25.74 14.80
CA ILE A 271 -5.99 -25.38 13.43
C ILE A 271 -5.85 -23.86 13.28
N ASP A 272 -4.93 -23.43 12.43
CA ASP A 272 -4.81 -22.05 11.96
C ASP A 272 -5.22 -21.95 10.47
N SER A 273 -5.39 -20.71 9.99
CA SER A 273 -5.78 -20.45 8.61
C SER A 273 -4.75 -20.95 7.59
N GLY A 274 -3.47 -21.01 7.96
CA GLY A 274 -2.41 -21.51 7.10
C GLY A 274 -2.48 -23.03 6.93
N ILE A 275 -2.84 -23.76 7.97
CA ILE A 275 -3.09 -25.21 7.92
C ILE A 275 -4.28 -25.50 7.02
N THR A 276 -5.38 -24.76 7.17
CA THR A 276 -6.57 -24.97 6.33
C THR A 276 -6.34 -24.67 4.85
N CYS A 277 -5.45 -23.73 4.51
CA CYS A 277 -5.12 -23.45 3.12
C CYS A 277 -4.12 -24.44 2.49
N ARG A 278 -3.36 -25.19 3.29
CA ARG A 278 -2.36 -26.17 2.81
C ARG A 278 -2.90 -27.59 2.66
N ALA A 279 -3.91 -27.94 3.46
CA ALA A 279 -4.52 -29.27 3.49
C ALA A 279 -5.49 -29.47 2.32
#